data_AF-A0A398B0M1-F1
#
_entry.id   AF-A0A398B0M1-F1
#
_cell.length_a   1.000
_cell.length_b   1.000
_cell.length_c   1.000
_cell.angle_alpha   90.00
_cell.angle_beta   90.00
_cell.angle_gamma   90.00
#
_symmetry.space_group_name_H-M   'P 1'
#
loop_
_entity.id
_entity.type
_entity.pdbx_description
1 polymer ?
#
loop_
_entity_poly.entity_id
_entity_poly.type
_entity_poly.pdbx_seq_one_letter_code
_entity_poly.pdbx_strand_id
1 'polypeptide(L)'
;MLNFHDICHQYAQIVNGKASLKHGVCSVEINRNLHVTIQGRPSRGELHAGISFESMDHEGNALNLGEVVLLEEEISPFVNILVRNNLIISAIHNHWIFTNPNILYVHFQSVEPPLTFAQKVAKAFSVLKH
;
A
#
# COMPACT_ATOMS: atom_id res chain seq x y z
N MET A 1 11.59 1.32 -24.07
CA MET A 1 11.17 1.69 -22.71
C MET A 1 9.67 1.54 -22.63
N LEU A 2 9.15 0.97 -21.54
CA LEU A 2 7.70 0.90 -21.31
C LEU A 2 7.16 2.32 -21.08
N ASN A 3 5.97 2.62 -21.59
CA ASN A 3 5.33 3.91 -21.29
C ASN A 3 4.64 3.85 -19.91
N PHE A 4 4.27 5.01 -19.36
CA PHE A 4 3.66 5.13 -18.03
C PHE A 4 2.41 4.23 -17.86
N HIS A 5 1.60 4.09 -18.91
CA HIS A 5 0.38 3.30 -18.89
C HIS A 5 0.69 1.79 -18.77
N ASP A 6 1.65 1.30 -19.54
CA ASP A 6 2.10 -0.09 -19.49
C ASP A 6 2.72 -0.44 -18.12
N ILE A 7 3.50 0.49 -17.57
CA ILE A 7 4.04 0.36 -16.21
C ILE A 7 2.89 0.29 -15.20
N CYS A 8 1.89 1.16 -15.30
CA CYS A 8 0.74 1.17 -14.41
C CYS A 8 -0.06 -0.14 -14.45
N HIS A 9 -0.23 -0.74 -15.64
CA HIS A 9 -0.86 -2.05 -15.77
C HIS A 9 -0.05 -3.17 -15.10
N GLN A 10 1.26 -3.25 -15.36
CA GLN A 10 2.12 -4.25 -14.73
C GLN A 10 2.21 -4.06 -13.22
N TYR A 11 2.27 -2.81 -12.76
CA TYR A 11 2.26 -2.42 -11.36
C TYR A 11 1.05 -2.99 -10.63
N ALA A 12 -0.15 -2.87 -11.20
CA ALA A 12 -1.36 -3.48 -10.65
C ALA A 12 -1.35 -5.01 -10.67
N GLN A 13 -0.82 -5.63 -11.74
CA GLN A 13 -0.72 -7.09 -11.84
C GLN A 13 0.19 -7.67 -10.75
N ILE A 14 1.32 -7.03 -10.46
CA ILE A 14 2.29 -7.49 -9.45
C ILE A 14 1.66 -7.64 -8.06
N VAL A 15 0.74 -6.73 -7.71
CA VAL A 15 0.08 -6.72 -6.40
C VAL A 15 -1.35 -7.27 -6.43
N ASN A 16 -1.76 -7.92 -7.54
CA ASN A 16 -3.11 -8.46 -7.74
C ASN A 16 -4.24 -7.43 -7.50
N GLY A 17 -3.98 -6.17 -7.82
CA GLY A 17 -4.92 -5.07 -7.60
C GLY A 17 -5.51 -4.51 -8.90
N LYS A 18 -6.28 -3.41 -8.78
CA LYS A 18 -6.83 -2.68 -9.93
C LYS A 18 -6.17 -1.32 -10.04
N ALA A 19 -5.55 -1.04 -11.19
CA ALA A 19 -4.99 0.28 -11.48
C ALA A 19 -6.08 1.32 -11.70
N SER A 20 -5.82 2.53 -11.22
CA SER A 20 -6.48 3.76 -11.60
C SER A 20 -5.43 4.77 -12.02
N LEU A 21 -5.57 5.33 -13.22
CA LEU A 21 -4.68 6.36 -13.73
C LEU A 21 -5.43 7.69 -13.77
N LYS A 22 -5.03 8.64 -12.92
CA LYS A 22 -5.66 9.97 -12.84
C LYS A 22 -4.60 11.03 -12.62
N HIS A 23 -4.65 12.11 -13.40
CA HIS A 23 -3.76 13.27 -13.27
C HIS A 23 -2.25 12.93 -13.18
N GLY A 24 -1.79 11.92 -13.92
CA GLY A 24 -0.37 11.51 -13.90
C GLY A 24 0.04 10.64 -12.71
N VAL A 25 -0.92 10.19 -11.90
CA VAL A 25 -0.72 9.27 -10.79
C VAL A 25 -1.32 7.91 -11.15
N CYS A 26 -0.52 6.85 -11.04
CA CYS A 26 -1.03 5.49 -11.05
C CYS A 26 -1.24 5.04 -9.61
N SER A 27 -2.46 4.67 -9.26
CA SER A 27 -2.81 4.12 -7.95
C SER A 27 -3.39 2.73 -8.09
N VAL A 28 -3.11 1.86 -7.13
CA VAL A 28 -3.66 0.51 -7.03
C VAL A 28 -4.24 0.33 -5.66
N GLU A 29 -5.55 0.11 -5.61
CA GLU A 29 -6.25 -0.27 -4.39
C GLU A 29 -6.23 -1.78 -4.22
N ILE A 30 -6.08 -2.20 -2.97
CA ILE A 30 -6.17 -3.59 -2.53
C ILE A 30 -7.30 -3.70 -1.53
N ASN A 31 -8.18 -4.66 -1.80
CA ASN A 31 -9.31 -4.91 -0.93
C ASN A 31 -8.82 -5.56 0.36
N ARG A 32 -9.17 -4.97 1.50
CA ARG A 32 -9.01 -5.57 2.82
C ARG A 32 -10.37 -6.02 3.30
N ASN A 33 -10.51 -7.31 3.61
CA ASN A 33 -11.80 -7.86 4.06
C ASN A 33 -11.82 -8.02 5.59
N LEU A 34 -11.72 -6.89 6.29
CA LEU A 34 -11.74 -6.84 7.75
C LEU A 34 -13.14 -6.50 8.28
N HIS A 35 -13.54 -7.16 9.36
CA HIS A 35 -14.79 -6.86 10.05
C HIS A 35 -14.52 -5.91 11.22
N VAL A 36 -14.41 -4.61 10.92
CA VAL A 36 -14.11 -3.58 11.92
C VAL A 36 -15.39 -2.88 12.37
N THR A 37 -15.47 -2.59 13.66
CA THR A 37 -16.47 -1.71 14.26
C THR A 37 -15.80 -0.47 14.85
N ILE A 38 -16.48 0.68 14.81
CA ILE A 38 -16.06 1.91 15.48
C ILE A 38 -17.21 2.30 16.40
N GLN A 39 -16.93 2.43 17.71
CA GLN A 39 -17.99 2.67 18.71
C GLN A 39 -19.17 1.67 18.59
N GLY A 40 -18.86 0.40 18.28
CA GLY A 40 -19.85 -0.67 18.14
C GLY A 40 -20.67 -0.66 16.84
N ARG A 41 -20.37 0.22 15.88
CA ARG A 41 -21.02 0.24 14.55
C ARG A 41 -20.07 -0.30 13.47
N PRO A 42 -20.52 -1.19 12.56
CA PRO A 42 -19.69 -1.67 11.46
C PRO A 42 -19.17 -0.52 10.60
N SER A 43 -17.88 -0.57 10.24
CA SER A 43 -17.27 0.36 9.31
C SER A 43 -16.57 -0.36 8.16
N ARG A 44 -16.72 0.18 6.96
CA ARG A 44 -16.08 -0.31 5.73
C ARG A 44 -15.22 0.74 5.03
N GLY A 45 -15.46 2.02 5.31
CA GLY A 45 -14.68 3.11 4.71
C GLY A 45 -13.22 3.12 5.17
N GLU A 46 -12.96 2.60 6.36
CA GLU A 46 -11.66 2.75 7.01
C GLU A 46 -10.66 1.65 6.70
N LEU A 47 -10.93 0.87 5.64
CA LEU A 47 -10.17 -0.32 5.29
C LEU A 47 -9.25 -0.11 4.08
N HIS A 48 -8.73 1.12 3.91
CA HIS A 48 -7.88 1.46 2.79
C HIS A 48 -6.55 0.70 2.85
N ALA A 49 -6.22 0.06 1.74
CA ALA A 49 -4.89 -0.43 1.45
C ALA A 49 -4.58 -0.18 -0.02
N GLY A 50 -3.40 0.33 -0.30
CA GLY A 50 -3.02 0.61 -1.66
C GLY A 50 -1.62 1.17 -1.78
N ILE A 51 -1.21 1.30 -3.03
CA ILE A 51 0.06 1.88 -3.42
C ILE A 51 -0.11 2.76 -4.65
N SER A 52 0.77 3.74 -4.81
CA SER A 52 0.80 4.59 -5.98
C SER A 52 2.22 4.93 -6.41
N PHE A 53 2.34 5.39 -7.65
CA PHE A 53 3.54 6.07 -8.12
C PHE A 53 3.19 7.29 -8.99
N GLU A 54 4.06 8.28 -8.94
CA GLU A 54 3.95 9.54 -9.68
C GLU A 54 5.32 10.17 -9.94
N SER A 55 5.36 11.24 -10.73
CA SER A 55 6.58 12.04 -10.96
C SER A 55 7.78 11.21 -11.44
N MET A 56 7.56 10.33 -12.43
CA MET A 56 8.62 9.47 -12.98
C MET A 56 9.64 10.30 -13.79
N ASP A 57 10.92 10.13 -13.49
CA ASP A 57 12.02 10.83 -14.15
C ASP A 57 12.50 10.13 -15.45
N HIS A 58 13.53 10.70 -16.09
CA HIS A 58 14.10 10.15 -17.32
C HIS A 58 14.90 8.86 -17.12
N GLU A 59 15.30 8.54 -15.88
CA GLU A 59 16.00 7.30 -15.52
C GLU A 59 15.01 6.18 -15.17
N GLY A 60 13.71 6.50 -15.07
CA GLY A 60 12.64 5.56 -14.77
C GLY A 60 12.36 5.41 -13.28
N ASN A 61 12.94 6.25 -12.42
CA ASN A 61 12.61 6.29 -11.00
C ASN A 61 11.36 7.15 -10.79
N ALA A 62 10.52 6.78 -9.84
CA ALA A 62 9.32 7.53 -9.50
C ALA A 62 9.22 7.72 -7.99
N LEU A 63 8.45 8.72 -7.55
CA LEU A 63 7.98 8.76 -6.18
C LEU A 63 6.94 7.65 -6.00
N ASN A 64 7.24 6.70 -5.13
CA ASN A 64 6.34 5.61 -4.78
C ASN A 64 5.82 5.80 -3.36
N LEU A 65 4.51 5.61 -3.17
CA LEU A 65 3.83 5.78 -1.90
C LEU A 65 3.00 4.53 -1.60
N GLY A 66 2.87 4.20 -0.33
CA GLY A 66 2.00 3.14 0.15
C GLY A 66 1.31 3.53 1.44
N GLU A 67 0.05 3.10 1.55
CA GLU A 67 -0.81 3.30 2.70
C GLU A 67 -1.60 2.01 2.91
N VAL A 68 -1.47 1.40 4.08
CA VAL A 68 -2.06 0.09 4.34
C VAL A 68 -2.62 0.02 5.75
N VAL A 69 -3.91 -0.27 5.86
CA VAL A 69 -4.55 -0.69 7.09
C VAL A 69 -4.13 -2.12 7.47
N LEU A 70 -3.75 -2.28 8.72
CA LEU A 70 -3.23 -3.51 9.31
C LEU A 70 -3.93 -3.79 10.64
N LEU A 71 -4.15 -5.07 10.90
CA LEU A 71 -4.40 -5.58 12.25
C LEU A 71 -3.11 -5.47 13.08
N GLU A 72 -3.24 -5.36 14.40
CA GLU A 72 -2.07 -5.24 15.29
C GLU A 72 -1.04 -6.36 15.08
N GLU A 73 -1.49 -7.60 14.88
CA GLU A 73 -0.58 -8.72 14.70
C GLU A 73 0.15 -8.72 13.33
N GLU A 74 -0.33 -7.96 12.35
CA GLU A 74 0.27 -7.85 11.02
C GLU A 74 1.39 -6.79 10.99
N ILE A 75 1.42 -5.87 11.95
CA ILE A 75 2.36 -4.74 11.98
C ILE A 75 3.80 -5.21 11.91
N SER A 76 4.21 -6.06 12.85
CA SER A 76 5.60 -6.52 12.95
C SER A 76 6.07 -7.25 11.67
N PRO A 77 5.35 -8.28 11.15
CA PRO A 77 5.79 -8.95 9.93
C PRO A 77 5.78 -8.03 8.71
N PHE A 78 4.79 -7.13 8.57
CA PHE A 78 4.71 -6.20 7.45
C PHE A 78 5.87 -5.19 7.46
N VAL A 79 6.07 -4.49 8.59
CA VAL A 79 7.15 -3.51 8.80
C VAL A 79 8.52 -4.13 8.60
N ASN A 80 8.75 -5.34 9.11
CA ASN A 80 10.02 -6.03 8.92
C ASN A 80 10.35 -6.27 7.45
N ILE A 81 9.35 -6.59 6.61
CA ILE A 81 9.57 -6.77 5.17
C ILE A 81 9.87 -5.43 4.51
N LEU A 82 9.15 -4.36 4.85
CA LEU A 82 9.44 -3.02 4.31
C LEU A 82 10.88 -2.60 4.60
N VAL A 83 11.32 -2.70 5.87
CA VAL A 83 12.68 -2.32 6.30
C VAL A 83 13.74 -3.16 5.59
N ARG A 84 13.55 -4.49 5.49
CA ARG A 84 14.49 -5.38 4.78
C ARG A 84 14.60 -5.08 3.28
N ASN A 85 13.60 -4.43 2.69
CA ASN A 85 13.60 -4.02 1.29
C ASN A 85 13.95 -2.53 1.10
N ASN A 86 14.48 -1.88 2.14
CA ASN A 86 14.89 -0.47 2.17
C ASN A 86 13.75 0.50 1.82
N LEU A 87 12.51 0.17 2.19
CA LEU A 87 11.37 1.08 2.09
C LEU A 87 11.31 1.94 3.35
N ILE A 88 11.18 3.27 3.17
CA ILE A 88 11.13 4.22 4.28
C ILE A 88 9.73 4.20 4.87
N ILE A 89 9.61 3.91 6.15
CA ILE A 89 8.33 4.03 6.88
C ILE A 89 8.21 5.48 7.35
N SER A 90 7.19 6.18 6.86
CA SER A 90 6.95 7.58 7.19
C SER A 90 6.04 7.74 8.41
N ALA A 91 5.09 6.82 8.62
CA ALA A 91 4.21 6.87 9.78
C ALA A 91 3.61 5.50 10.13
N ILE A 92 3.34 5.29 11.42
CA ILE A 92 2.48 4.23 11.95
C ILE A 92 1.53 4.85 12.96
N HIS A 93 0.23 4.77 12.74
CA HIS A 93 -0.77 5.38 13.63
C HIS A 93 -2.15 4.75 13.46
N ASN A 94 -3.04 4.94 14.43
CA ASN A 94 -4.45 4.66 14.25
C ASN A 94 -5.10 5.75 13.37
N HIS A 95 -6.08 5.39 12.54
CA HIS A 95 -6.96 6.41 11.93
C HIS A 95 -8.16 6.74 12.83
N TRP A 96 -8.75 5.74 13.51
CA TRP A 96 -9.85 5.91 14.46
C TRP A 96 -9.49 5.30 15.81
N ILE A 97 -10.06 5.87 16.86
CA ILE A 97 -10.07 5.27 18.20
C ILE A 97 -11.36 4.46 18.40
N PHE A 98 -11.36 3.56 19.38
CA PHE A 98 -12.48 2.64 19.66
C PHE A 98 -12.84 1.72 18.50
N THR A 99 -11.84 1.34 17.72
CA THR A 99 -11.93 0.28 16.72
C THR A 99 -11.97 -1.09 17.40
N ASN A 100 -12.77 -2.01 16.90
CA ASN A 100 -12.69 -3.42 17.27
C ASN A 100 -12.85 -4.31 16.03
N PRO A 101 -11.85 -5.13 15.67
CA PRO A 101 -10.51 -5.19 16.27
C PRO A 101 -9.75 -3.87 16.11
N ASN A 102 -8.66 -3.70 16.86
CA ASN A 102 -7.77 -2.57 16.67
C ASN A 102 -7.10 -2.65 15.29
N ILE A 103 -7.08 -1.51 14.60
CA ILE A 103 -6.42 -1.36 13.31
C ILE A 103 -5.48 -0.16 13.34
N LEU A 104 -4.39 -0.27 12.60
CA LEU A 104 -3.36 0.74 12.45
C LEU A 104 -3.07 0.93 10.97
N TYR A 105 -2.67 2.13 10.59
CA TYR A 105 -2.18 2.45 9.27
C TYR A 105 -0.67 2.53 9.29
N VAL A 106 -0.05 2.02 8.22
CA VAL A 106 1.36 2.19 7.94
C VAL A 106 1.50 2.93 6.63
N HIS A 107 2.22 4.05 6.66
CA HIS A 107 2.61 4.82 5.49
C HIS A 107 4.08 4.58 5.19
N PHE A 108 4.40 4.38 3.92
CA PHE A 108 5.77 4.13 3.49
C PHE A 108 6.03 4.65 2.08
N GLN A 109 7.29 4.89 1.76
CA GLN A 109 7.70 5.54 0.52
C GLN A 109 9.08 5.11 0.03
N SER A 110 9.35 5.37 -1.24
CA SER A 110 10.68 5.24 -1.85
C SER A 110 10.76 6.05 -3.14
N VAL A 111 11.98 6.31 -3.62
CA VAL A 111 12.24 6.78 -4.97
C VAL A 111 13.02 5.70 -5.71
N GLU A 112 12.35 4.97 -6.59
CA GLU A 112 12.89 3.84 -7.35
C GLU A 112 11.95 3.47 -8.52
N PRO A 113 12.32 2.53 -9.40
CA PRO A 113 11.42 2.09 -10.47
C PRO A 113 10.11 1.51 -9.92
N PRO A 114 8.93 1.93 -10.43
CA PRO A 114 7.63 1.51 -9.88
C PRO A 114 7.44 0.00 -9.78
N LEU A 115 7.93 -0.76 -10.77
CA LEU A 115 7.80 -2.21 -10.78
C LEU A 115 8.66 -2.87 -9.70
N THR A 116 9.83 -2.31 -9.40
CA THR A 116 10.69 -2.76 -8.30
C THR A 116 10.01 -2.50 -6.96
N PHE A 117 9.43 -1.32 -6.77
CA PHE A 117 8.63 -1.01 -5.60
C PHE A 117 7.45 -1.98 -5.45
N ALA A 118 6.64 -2.18 -6.49
CA ALA A 118 5.52 -3.11 -6.46
C ALA A 118 5.92 -4.53 -6.06
N GLN A 119 7.06 -5.04 -6.56
CA GLN A 119 7.56 -6.37 -6.20
C GLN A 119 7.94 -6.47 -4.72
N LYS A 120 8.57 -5.42 -4.15
CA LYS A 120 8.89 -5.37 -2.73
C LYS A 120 7.63 -5.33 -1.88
N VAL A 121 6.64 -4.51 -2.28
CA VAL A 121 5.38 -4.40 -1.56
C VAL A 121 4.55 -5.67 -1.68
N ALA A 122 4.55 -6.38 -2.81
CA ALA A 122 3.88 -7.67 -2.96
C ALA A 122 4.36 -8.70 -1.91
N LYS A 123 5.65 -8.67 -1.53
CA LYS A 123 6.17 -9.48 -0.42
C LYS A 123 5.59 -9.06 0.92
N ALA A 124 5.41 -7.75 1.15
CA ALA A 124 4.78 -7.26 2.38
C ALA A 124 3.29 -7.64 2.40
N PHE A 125 2.59 -7.57 1.27
CA PHE A 125 1.20 -7.99 1.16
C PHE A 125 0.98 -9.48 1.41
N SER A 126 1.98 -10.34 1.23
CA SER A 126 1.83 -11.78 1.50
C SER A 126 1.66 -12.11 2.99
N VAL A 127 1.91 -11.18 3.91
CA VAL A 127 1.68 -11.39 5.35
C VAL A 127 0.32 -10.89 5.82
N LEU A 128 -0.45 -10.25 4.94
CA LEU A 128 -1.78 -9.76 5.26
C LEU A 128 -2.77 -10.92 5.33
N LYS A 129 -3.63 -10.87 6.34
CA LYS A 129 -4.80 -11.73 6.51
C LYS A 129 -6.01 -11.00 5.96
N HIS A 130 -6.72 -11.64 5.04
CA HIS A 130 -8.01 -11.19 4.47
C HIS A 130 -7.99 -10.02 3.50
#